data_AF-A0A134BFE8-F1
#
_entry.id   AF-A0A134BFE8-F1
#
_cell.length_a   1.000
_cell.length_b   1.000
_cell.length_c   1.000
_cell.angle_alpha   90.00
_cell.angle_beta   90.00
_cell.angle_gamma   90.00
#
_symmetry.space_group_name_H-M   'P 1'
#
loop_
_entity.id
_entity.type
_entity.pdbx_description
1 polymer ?
#
loop_
_entity_poly.entity_id
_entity_poly.type
_entity_poly.pdbx_seq_one_letter_code
_entity_poly.pdbx_strand_id
1 'polypeptide(L)'
;MNTKKWASVLLLAGLTLGLSSCGGKENNEPKPTPNPVVTGTDGTYTISKVTVTPKEVTLKDIGKINLAEFNFGEAVLGTGEFTQVTLKDNKITFTGKQGTREYEVQYDAKKGTTIHSAKHGVMPFAPKVGSFSIKDGKLSGQLDFSMYIMYLNSYKTRYGKSPSEEITKILTALNEAKTESTIAFEGTVTK
;
A
#
# COMPACT_ATOMS: atom_id res chain seq x y z
N MET A 1 -53.14 1.10 -38.42
CA MET A 1 -52.91 1.89 -39.65
C MET A 1 -51.42 2.17 -39.73
N ASN A 2 -50.79 1.66 -40.78
CA ASN A 2 -49.36 1.73 -41.08
C ASN A 2 -48.90 3.15 -41.41
N THR A 3 -47.70 3.53 -40.96
CA THR A 3 -46.76 4.39 -41.70
C THR A 3 -45.42 4.41 -40.96
N LYS A 4 -44.23 4.33 -41.54
CA LYS A 4 -43.70 4.06 -42.88
C LYS A 4 -42.20 3.77 -42.64
N LYS A 5 -41.64 2.72 -43.27
CA LYS A 5 -40.19 2.48 -43.37
C LYS A 5 -39.55 3.59 -44.20
N TRP A 6 -38.35 4.04 -43.83
CA TRP A 6 -37.34 4.49 -44.79
C TRP A 6 -35.95 4.05 -44.31
N ALA A 7 -35.49 2.93 -44.87
CA ALA A 7 -34.08 2.66 -45.06
C ALA A 7 -33.68 3.21 -46.43
N SER A 8 -32.57 3.91 -46.49
CA SER A 8 -31.74 4.25 -47.66
C SER A 8 -30.80 5.36 -47.21
N VAL A 9 -29.51 5.42 -47.52
CA VAL A 9 -28.64 4.63 -48.39
C VAL A 9 -27.21 5.05 -47.98
N LEU A 10 -26.26 4.13 -48.11
CA LEU A 10 -24.82 4.40 -48.01
C LEU A 10 -24.41 5.54 -48.95
N LEU A 11 -23.61 6.49 -48.45
CA LEU A 11 -22.58 7.13 -49.26
C LEU A 11 -21.22 6.98 -48.56
N LEU A 12 -20.48 5.97 -49.03
CA LEU A 12 -19.03 5.98 -48.97
C LEU A 12 -18.53 7.10 -49.90
N ALA A 13 -17.99 8.16 -49.33
CA ALA A 13 -17.08 9.05 -50.04
C ALA A 13 -16.01 9.49 -49.04
N GLY A 14 -14.82 8.92 -49.21
CA GLY A 14 -13.65 9.33 -48.47
C GLY A 14 -13.32 10.79 -48.76
N LEU A 15 -13.07 11.54 -47.69
CA LEU A 15 -12.25 12.74 -47.76
C LEU A 15 -11.11 12.53 -46.78
N THR A 16 -9.96 12.16 -47.31
CA THR A 16 -8.68 12.21 -46.63
C THR A 16 -8.41 13.68 -46.27
N LEU A 17 -8.61 14.05 -45.02
CA LEU A 17 -8.16 15.35 -44.50
C LEU A 17 -6.99 15.13 -43.57
N GLY A 18 -5.94 15.91 -43.84
CA GLY A 18 -4.57 15.69 -43.42
C GLY A 18 -4.39 15.52 -41.93
N LEU A 19 -3.45 14.63 -41.60
CA LEU A 19 -2.72 14.68 -40.34
C LEU A 19 -2.03 16.04 -40.27
N SER A 20 -2.62 16.96 -39.53
CA SER A 20 -1.95 18.16 -39.05
C SER A 20 -2.21 18.25 -37.55
N SER A 21 -1.24 17.70 -36.82
CA SER A 21 -0.77 18.18 -35.52
C SER A 21 -1.84 18.79 -34.62
N CYS A 22 -2.48 17.95 -33.82
CA CYS A 22 -3.07 18.38 -32.56
C CYS A 22 -2.41 17.55 -31.48
N GLY A 23 -1.49 18.17 -30.73
CA GLY A 23 -0.70 17.55 -29.69
C GLY A 23 -1.59 16.83 -28.69
N GLY A 24 -1.62 15.50 -28.79
CA GLY A 24 -2.23 14.64 -27.80
C GLY A 24 -1.45 14.78 -26.52
N LYS A 25 -2.04 15.45 -25.53
CA LYS A 25 -1.62 15.26 -24.15
C LYS A 25 -1.71 13.76 -23.88
N GLU A 26 -0.58 13.13 -23.59
CA GLU A 26 -0.56 11.78 -23.07
C GLU A 26 -1.55 11.72 -21.91
N ASN A 27 -2.57 10.88 -22.05
CA ASN A 27 -3.53 10.63 -20.99
C ASN A 27 -2.79 9.83 -19.92
N ASN A 28 -2.05 10.53 -19.07
CA ASN A 28 -1.42 10.01 -17.85
C ASN A 28 -2.49 9.80 -16.77
N GLU A 29 -3.62 9.18 -17.13
CA GLU A 29 -4.49 8.57 -16.12
C GLU A 29 -3.66 7.47 -15.44
N PRO A 30 -3.51 7.50 -14.10
CA PRO A 30 -2.80 6.45 -13.40
C PRO A 30 -3.48 5.12 -13.73
N LYS A 31 -2.75 4.21 -14.37
CA LYS A 31 -3.24 2.84 -14.56
C LYS A 31 -3.65 2.30 -13.19
N PRO A 32 -4.80 1.60 -13.08
CA PRO A 32 -5.16 0.94 -11.84
C PRO A 32 -3.97 0.10 -11.39
N THR A 33 -3.50 0.35 -10.16
CA THR A 33 -2.47 -0.53 -9.59
C THR A 33 -3.10 -1.93 -9.49
N PRO A 34 -2.49 -2.97 -10.05
CA PRO A 34 -3.02 -4.32 -9.91
C PRO A 34 -3.21 -4.66 -8.42
N ASN A 35 -4.35 -5.25 -8.07
CA ASN A 35 -4.51 -5.84 -6.75
C ASN A 35 -3.45 -6.95 -6.57
N PRO A 36 -2.91 -7.14 -5.35
CA PRO A 36 -1.92 -8.17 -5.11
C PRO A 36 -2.53 -9.54 -5.39
N VAL A 37 -1.80 -10.35 -6.16
CA VAL A 37 -2.20 -11.73 -6.44
C VAL A 37 -1.90 -12.56 -5.21
N VAL A 38 -2.94 -12.97 -4.48
CA VAL A 38 -2.79 -13.83 -3.30
C VAL A 38 -2.98 -15.28 -3.70
N THR A 39 -1.87 -16.02 -3.75
CA THR A 39 -1.87 -17.48 -3.91
C THR A 39 -1.39 -18.12 -2.62
N GLY A 40 -2.13 -19.09 -2.09
CA GLY A 40 -1.77 -19.74 -0.84
C GLY A 40 -2.86 -20.61 -0.25
N THR A 41 -2.47 -21.43 0.73
CA THR A 41 -3.41 -22.08 1.65
C THR A 41 -3.67 -21.16 2.83
N ASP A 42 -4.89 -21.20 3.36
CA ASP A 42 -5.19 -20.54 4.63
C ASP A 42 -4.25 -21.04 5.74
N GLY A 43 -3.84 -20.14 6.62
CA GLY A 43 -2.87 -20.46 7.64
C GLY A 43 -2.31 -19.23 8.36
N THR A 44 -1.59 -19.52 9.43
CA THR A 44 -0.81 -18.52 10.17
C THR A 44 0.66 -18.76 9.92
N TYR A 45 1.40 -17.68 9.65
CA TYR A 45 2.80 -17.69 9.26
C TYR A 45 3.58 -16.78 10.20
N THR A 46 4.60 -17.34 10.84
CA THR A 46 5.54 -16.57 11.65
C THR A 46 6.56 -15.93 10.74
N ILE A 47 6.77 -14.62 10.91
CA ILE A 47 7.76 -13.86 10.15
C ILE A 47 9.15 -14.17 10.70
N SER A 48 10.05 -14.58 9.82
CA SER A 48 11.43 -14.94 10.17
C SER A 48 12.45 -13.92 9.68
N LYS A 49 12.08 -13.09 8.70
CA LYS A 49 12.97 -12.10 8.11
C LYS A 49 12.21 -10.88 7.64
N VAL A 50 12.78 -9.71 7.89
CA VAL A 50 12.26 -8.41 7.50
C VAL A 50 13.42 -7.55 7.00
N THR A 51 13.23 -6.91 5.85
CA THR A 51 14.21 -6.00 5.25
C THR A 51 13.51 -4.71 4.83
N VAL A 52 14.12 -3.56 5.12
CA VAL A 52 13.61 -2.25 4.69
C VAL A 52 14.57 -1.63 3.68
N THR A 53 14.03 -1.18 2.55
CA THR A 53 14.80 -0.56 1.45
C THR A 53 14.19 0.79 1.07
N PRO A 54 14.97 1.89 1.05
CA PRO A 54 16.34 1.97 1.56
C PRO A 54 16.36 1.80 3.09
N LYS A 55 17.47 1.31 3.65
CA LYS A 55 17.62 1.17 5.10
C LYS A 55 17.69 2.54 5.78
N GLU A 56 18.40 3.48 5.15
CA GLU A 56 18.65 4.82 5.67
C GLU A 56 18.53 5.85 4.55
N VAL A 57 18.13 7.06 4.92
CA VAL A 57 18.10 8.22 4.03
C VAL A 57 18.69 9.42 4.74
N THR A 58 19.28 10.34 3.97
CA THR A 58 19.76 11.63 4.50
C THR A 58 18.79 12.72 4.08
N LEU A 59 18.21 13.40 5.06
CA LEU A 59 17.24 14.47 4.86
C LEU A 59 17.88 15.82 5.19
N LYS A 60 17.53 16.84 4.40
CA LYS A 60 17.99 18.22 4.63
C LYS A 60 17.53 18.70 6.01
N ASP A 61 18.42 19.38 6.73
CA ASP A 61 18.15 20.00 8.05
C ASP A 61 17.70 19.03 9.17
N ILE A 62 17.83 17.71 8.93
CA ILE A 62 17.52 16.62 9.86
C ILE A 62 18.72 15.68 9.99
N GLY A 63 19.40 15.37 8.87
CA GLY A 63 20.48 14.40 8.84
C GLY A 63 20.00 13.01 8.47
N LYS A 64 20.74 11.99 8.91
CA LYS A 64 20.49 10.59 8.56
C LYS A 64 19.37 10.00 9.42
N ILE A 65 18.40 9.35 8.78
CA ILE A 65 17.27 8.66 9.41
C ILE A 65 17.32 7.18 9.02
N ASN A 66 17.08 6.29 10.00
CA ASN A 66 16.88 4.86 9.79
C ASN A 66 15.40 4.58 9.48
N LEU A 67 15.10 4.17 8.25
CA LEU A 67 13.72 3.91 7.82
C LEU A 67 13.15 2.63 8.41
N ALA A 68 13.98 1.65 8.81
CA ALA A 68 13.47 0.48 9.50
C ALA A 68 12.86 0.87 10.85
N GLU A 69 13.62 1.60 11.67
CA GLU A 69 13.13 2.09 12.96
C GLU A 69 11.93 3.01 12.81
N PHE A 70 11.98 3.93 11.84
CA PHE A 70 10.91 4.90 11.63
C PHE A 70 9.61 4.26 11.12
N ASN A 71 9.68 3.35 10.16
CA ASN A 71 8.49 2.70 9.58
C ASN A 71 7.80 1.76 10.58
N PHE A 72 8.55 1.11 11.46
CA PHE A 72 7.96 0.31 12.54
C PHE A 72 7.57 1.15 13.76
N GLY A 73 8.09 2.37 13.87
CA GLY A 73 7.76 3.30 14.93
C GLY A 73 6.30 3.75 14.94
N GLU A 74 5.92 4.47 16.00
CA GLU A 74 4.54 4.94 16.22
C GLU A 74 3.97 5.75 15.06
N ALA A 75 4.83 6.36 14.23
CA ALA A 75 4.40 7.26 13.19
C ALA A 75 3.82 6.60 11.95
N VAL A 76 4.14 5.32 11.72
CA VAL A 76 3.77 4.63 10.49
C VAL A 76 3.02 3.34 10.84
N LEU A 77 3.72 2.28 11.24
CA LEU A 77 3.07 1.01 11.59
C LEU A 77 2.76 0.87 13.08
N GLY A 78 3.43 1.61 13.95
CA GLY A 78 3.24 1.55 15.41
C GLY A 78 3.42 0.16 16.01
N THR A 79 4.08 -0.73 15.29
CA THR A 79 4.21 -2.13 15.65
C THR A 79 5.54 -2.45 16.28
N GLY A 80 6.59 -1.63 16.17
CA GLY A 80 7.95 -1.97 16.63
C GLY A 80 8.63 -3.06 15.80
N GLU A 81 7.99 -4.21 15.63
CA GLU A 81 8.42 -5.32 14.79
C GLU A 81 7.24 -5.98 14.09
N PHE A 82 7.52 -6.68 12.99
CA PHE A 82 6.54 -7.45 12.25
C PHE A 82 6.67 -8.93 12.59
N THR A 83 5.60 -9.55 13.09
CA THR A 83 5.70 -10.85 13.78
C THR A 83 4.95 -11.96 13.06
N GLN A 84 3.80 -11.66 12.49
CA GLN A 84 2.92 -12.69 11.94
C GLN A 84 2.12 -12.18 10.74
N VAL A 85 1.83 -13.10 9.83
CA VAL A 85 0.81 -12.95 8.80
C VAL A 85 -0.17 -14.10 8.88
N THR A 86 -1.46 -13.80 8.82
CA THR A 86 -2.52 -14.80 8.72
C THR A 86 -3.26 -14.61 7.40
N LEU A 87 -3.32 -15.67 6.58
CA LEU A 87 -4.19 -15.73 5.41
C LEU A 87 -5.44 -16.53 5.79
N LYS A 88 -6.61 -15.92 5.62
CA LYS A 88 -7.90 -16.60 5.79
C LYS A 88 -8.93 -16.06 4.82
N ASP A 89 -9.57 -16.91 4.03
CA ASP A 89 -10.65 -16.53 3.10
C ASP A 89 -10.27 -15.37 2.14
N ASN A 90 -9.01 -15.31 1.67
CA ASN A 90 -8.41 -14.21 0.87
C ASN A 90 -8.19 -12.89 1.63
N LYS A 91 -8.27 -12.91 2.96
CA LYS A 91 -7.92 -11.79 3.81
C LYS A 91 -6.54 -12.01 4.39
N ILE A 92 -5.63 -11.09 4.13
CA ILE A 92 -4.30 -11.06 4.73
C ILE A 92 -4.40 -10.22 5.99
N THR A 93 -4.04 -10.78 7.14
CA THR A 93 -3.92 -10.02 8.39
C THR A 93 -2.45 -9.93 8.72
N PHE A 94 -1.93 -8.70 8.74
CA PHE A 94 -0.58 -8.38 9.17
C PHE A 94 -0.63 -8.09 10.66
N THR A 95 0.27 -8.69 11.45
CA THR A 95 0.38 -8.48 12.89
C THR A 95 1.81 -8.12 13.27
N GLY A 96 1.95 -7.12 14.14
CA GLY A 96 3.22 -6.72 14.72
C GLY A 96 3.08 -6.37 16.20
N LYS A 97 4.20 -6.18 16.90
CA LYS A 97 4.22 -6.13 18.38
C LYS A 97 5.14 -5.05 18.96
N GLN A 98 4.56 -4.09 19.65
CA GLN A 98 5.31 -3.03 20.34
C GLN A 98 5.27 -3.30 21.85
N GLY A 99 6.41 -3.74 22.41
CA GLY A 99 6.46 -4.16 23.81
C GLY A 99 5.54 -5.37 24.05
N THR A 100 4.54 -5.23 24.90
CA THR A 100 3.54 -6.29 25.16
C THR A 100 2.26 -6.14 24.33
N ARG A 101 2.14 -5.07 23.53
CA ARG A 101 0.93 -4.77 22.75
C ARG A 101 1.06 -5.26 21.32
N GLU A 102 0.01 -5.89 20.83
CA GLU A 102 -0.09 -6.33 19.44
C GLU A 102 -0.95 -5.34 18.65
N TYR A 103 -0.56 -5.16 17.39
CA TYR A 103 -1.26 -4.33 16.44
C TYR A 103 -1.48 -5.10 15.15
N GLU A 104 -2.65 -4.91 14.55
CA GLU A 104 -3.00 -5.59 13.31
C GLU A 104 -3.61 -4.64 12.27
N VAL A 105 -3.49 -5.06 11.03
CA VAL A 105 -4.24 -4.51 9.91
C VAL A 105 -4.61 -5.65 8.98
N GLN A 106 -5.86 -5.71 8.57
CA GLN A 106 -6.36 -6.71 7.64
C GLN A 106 -6.51 -6.08 6.25
N TYR A 107 -6.26 -6.87 5.22
CA TYR A 107 -6.36 -6.48 3.83
C TYR A 107 -7.21 -7.52 3.09
N ASP A 108 -8.29 -7.08 2.47
CA ASP A 108 -9.10 -7.90 1.59
C ASP A 108 -8.46 -7.91 0.20
N ALA A 109 -7.79 -9.00 -0.13
CA ALA A 109 -7.06 -9.11 -1.39
C ALA A 109 -7.96 -9.10 -2.63
N LYS A 110 -9.22 -9.50 -2.49
CA LYS A 110 -10.20 -9.47 -3.59
C LYS A 110 -10.67 -8.05 -3.86
N LYS A 111 -10.95 -7.30 -2.80
CA LYS A 111 -11.45 -5.92 -2.91
C LYS A 111 -10.34 -4.90 -3.09
N GLY A 112 -9.11 -5.25 -2.73
CA GLY A 112 -7.98 -4.33 -2.72
C GLY A 112 -8.04 -3.30 -1.58
N THR A 113 -8.79 -3.59 -0.52
CA THR A 113 -9.12 -2.62 0.54
C THR A 113 -8.69 -3.10 1.91
N THR A 114 -8.19 -2.17 2.72
CA THR A 114 -7.91 -2.40 4.13
C THR A 114 -9.19 -2.56 4.94
N ILE A 115 -9.20 -3.54 5.83
CA ILE A 115 -10.20 -3.76 6.87
C ILE A 115 -9.49 -3.60 8.22
N HIS A 116 -10.02 -2.75 9.10
CA HIS A 116 -9.54 -2.71 10.48
C HIS A 116 -10.32 -3.75 11.30
N SER A 117 -9.63 -4.73 11.86
CA SER A 117 -10.22 -5.70 12.79
C SER A 117 -9.99 -5.27 14.23
N ALA A 118 -10.90 -5.71 15.10
CA ALA A 118 -10.96 -5.29 16.50
C ALA A 118 -10.26 -6.26 17.47
N LYS A 119 -9.49 -7.25 16.99
CA LYS A 119 -8.90 -8.26 17.87
C LYS A 119 -7.70 -7.69 18.63
N HIS A 120 -6.88 -6.89 17.95
CA HIS A 120 -5.72 -6.23 18.51
C HIS A 120 -5.82 -4.70 18.37
N GLY A 121 -4.78 -3.98 18.82
CA GLY A 121 -4.65 -2.56 18.47
C GLY A 121 -4.60 -2.41 16.94
N VAL A 122 -4.95 -1.25 16.42
CA VAL A 122 -4.94 -1.05 14.97
C VAL A 122 -3.62 -0.40 14.56
N MET A 123 -2.92 -0.90 13.54
CA MET A 123 -1.70 -0.23 13.01
C MET A 123 -2.05 1.17 12.48
N PRO A 124 -1.38 2.27 12.91
CA PRO A 124 -1.73 3.67 12.62
C PRO A 124 -2.03 3.92 11.14
N PHE A 125 -1.22 3.32 10.27
CA PHE A 125 -1.41 3.37 8.84
C PHE A 125 -1.59 1.97 8.24
N ALA A 126 -2.40 1.90 7.19
CA ALA A 126 -2.60 0.70 6.41
C ALA A 126 -1.62 0.69 5.24
N PRO A 127 -0.54 -0.12 5.29
CA PRO A 127 0.44 -0.15 4.23
C PRO A 127 -0.17 -0.61 2.91
N LYS A 128 0.38 -0.12 1.80
CA LYS A 128 0.05 -0.66 0.48
C LYS A 128 0.68 -2.05 0.37
N VAL A 129 -0.13 -3.06 0.10
CA VAL A 129 0.38 -4.41 -0.16
C VAL A 129 0.93 -4.45 -1.59
N GLY A 130 2.23 -4.72 -1.71
CA GLY A 130 2.94 -4.91 -2.98
C GLY A 130 2.80 -6.36 -3.45
N SER A 131 3.93 -7.09 -3.55
CA SER A 131 3.89 -8.53 -3.81
C SER A 131 3.47 -9.33 -2.56
N PHE A 132 2.78 -10.44 -2.76
CA PHE A 132 2.42 -11.39 -1.69
C PHE A 132 2.33 -12.80 -2.28
N SER A 133 2.97 -13.78 -1.66
CA SER A 133 2.95 -15.17 -2.13
C SER A 133 3.10 -16.15 -0.98
N ILE A 134 2.31 -17.21 -1.00
CA ILE A 134 2.48 -18.38 -0.14
C ILE A 134 2.67 -19.59 -1.04
N LYS A 135 3.80 -20.27 -0.85
CA LYS A 135 4.14 -21.49 -1.58
C LYS A 135 4.89 -22.45 -0.67
N ASP A 136 4.49 -23.71 -0.67
CA ASP A 136 5.16 -24.80 0.08
C ASP A 136 5.34 -24.48 1.58
N GLY A 137 4.33 -23.86 2.19
CA GLY A 137 4.36 -23.45 3.60
C GLY A 137 5.27 -22.24 3.90
N LYS A 138 5.85 -21.62 2.87
CA LYS A 138 6.65 -20.39 2.98
C LYS A 138 5.86 -19.19 2.49
N LEU A 139 5.99 -18.10 3.21
CA LEU A 139 5.41 -16.80 2.91
C LEU A 139 6.51 -15.86 2.43
N SER A 140 6.22 -15.07 1.40
CA SER A 140 6.96 -13.85 1.07
C SER A 140 6.00 -12.72 0.75
N GLY A 141 6.37 -11.49 1.08
CA GLY A 141 5.58 -10.34 0.66
C GLY A 141 6.29 -9.01 0.85
N GLN A 142 5.62 -7.96 0.39
CA GLN A 142 6.09 -6.59 0.38
C GLN A 142 5.01 -5.61 0.81
N LEU A 143 5.42 -4.62 1.60
CA LEU A 143 4.64 -3.45 1.97
C LEU A 143 5.35 -2.20 1.46
N ASP A 144 4.64 -1.35 0.73
CA ASP A 144 5.19 -0.13 0.16
C ASP A 144 4.65 1.10 0.90
N PHE A 145 5.57 2.04 1.17
CA PHE A 145 5.31 3.31 1.84
C PHE A 145 5.80 4.45 0.97
N SER A 146 4.92 5.43 0.77
CA SER A 146 5.20 6.67 0.06
C SER A 146 4.26 7.76 0.58
N MET A 147 4.38 8.99 0.06
CA MET A 147 3.52 10.11 0.44
C MET A 147 3.45 10.28 1.97
N TYR A 148 4.60 10.29 2.64
CA TYR A 148 4.74 10.28 4.09
C TYR A 148 3.94 11.38 4.82
N ILE A 149 3.62 12.48 4.12
CA ILE A 149 2.78 13.55 4.66
C ILE A 149 1.36 13.05 5.01
N MET A 150 0.86 12.02 4.33
CA MET A 150 -0.45 11.44 4.61
C MET A 150 -0.52 10.79 6.00
N TYR A 151 0.62 10.40 6.56
CA TYR A 151 0.70 9.81 7.91
C TYR A 151 0.51 10.87 9.01
N LEU A 152 0.69 12.16 8.72
CA LEU A 152 0.34 13.22 9.69
C LEU A 152 -1.18 13.28 9.91
N ASN A 153 -1.96 13.12 8.84
CA ASN A 153 -3.41 13.17 8.92
C ASN A 153 -3.98 11.96 9.69
N SER A 154 -3.33 10.80 9.63
CA SER A 154 -3.78 9.61 10.36
C SER A 154 -3.58 9.72 11.87
N TYR A 155 -2.57 10.48 12.33
CA TYR A 155 -2.37 10.74 13.77
C TYR A 155 -3.60 11.39 14.41
N LYS A 156 -4.09 12.46 13.79
CA LYS A 156 -5.21 13.21 14.32
C LYS A 156 -6.49 12.39 14.32
N THR A 157 -6.75 11.63 13.24
CA THR A 157 -7.96 10.81 13.13
C THR A 157 -7.96 9.60 14.07
N ARG A 158 -6.78 9.03 14.39
CA ARG A 158 -6.69 7.86 15.27
C ARG A 158 -6.44 8.13 16.73
N TYR A 159 -5.51 9.04 17.01
CA TYR A 159 -5.06 9.28 18.38
C TYR A 159 -5.72 10.52 19.00
N GLY A 160 -6.51 11.26 18.22
CA GLY A 160 -7.14 12.50 18.67
C GLY A 160 -6.13 13.61 19.01
N LYS A 161 -4.86 13.43 18.63
CA LYS A 161 -3.76 14.34 18.92
C LYS A 161 -2.88 14.52 17.68
N SER A 162 -2.25 15.68 17.60
CA SER A 162 -1.20 15.92 16.61
C SER A 162 0.05 15.09 16.95
N PRO A 163 0.84 14.68 15.94
CA PRO A 163 2.16 14.12 16.19
C PRO A 163 3.09 15.15 16.85
N SER A 164 4.22 14.70 17.41
CA SER A 164 5.24 15.60 17.94
C SER A 164 5.83 16.49 16.83
N GLU A 165 6.45 17.60 17.21
CA GLU A 165 7.13 18.48 16.25
C GLU A 165 8.23 17.76 15.48
N GLU A 166 8.96 16.86 16.15
CA GLU A 166 10.00 16.03 15.53
C GLU A 166 9.44 15.09 14.46
N ILE A 167 8.37 14.34 14.79
CA ILE A 167 7.69 13.46 13.83
C ILE A 167 7.12 14.27 12.67
N THR A 168 6.55 15.43 12.96
CA THR A 168 6.03 16.35 11.94
C THR A 168 7.13 16.78 10.97
N LYS A 169 8.30 17.17 11.51
CA LYS A 169 9.46 17.58 10.72
C LYS A 169 9.98 16.45 9.84
N ILE A 170 10.13 15.24 10.38
CA ILE A 170 10.62 14.07 9.64
C ILE A 170 9.66 13.65 8.53
N LEU A 171 8.36 13.52 8.81
CA LEU A 171 7.37 13.14 7.80
C LEU A 171 7.26 14.16 6.67
N THR A 172 7.36 15.45 7.01
CA THR A 172 7.37 16.54 6.02
C THR A 172 8.60 16.43 5.12
N ALA A 173 9.80 16.30 5.70
CA ALA A 173 11.04 16.19 4.93
C ALA A 173 11.10 14.91 4.07
N LEU A 174 10.62 13.76 4.57
CA LEU A 174 10.50 12.53 3.79
C LEU A 174 9.60 12.73 2.56
N ASN A 175 8.49 13.42 2.74
CA ASN A 175 7.56 13.72 1.66
C ASN A 175 8.13 14.71 0.63
N GLU A 176 8.79 15.79 1.09
CA GLU A 176 9.47 16.75 0.22
C GLU A 176 10.57 16.09 -0.61
N ALA A 177 11.34 15.20 0.01
CA ALA A 177 12.34 14.38 -0.65
C ALA A 177 11.75 13.29 -1.56
N LYS A 178 10.41 13.15 -1.61
CA LYS A 178 9.69 12.08 -2.33
C LYS A 178 10.25 10.70 -1.99
N THR A 179 10.58 10.49 -0.73
CA THR A 179 11.14 9.23 -0.26
C THR A 179 10.09 8.13 -0.39
N GLU A 180 10.49 7.00 -0.95
CA GLU A 180 9.73 5.76 -0.94
C GLU A 180 10.51 4.71 -0.15
N SER A 181 9.80 3.81 0.50
CA SER A 181 10.43 2.65 1.12
C SER A 181 9.57 1.41 1.01
N THR A 182 10.22 0.27 0.90
CA THR A 182 9.59 -1.05 0.86
C THR A 182 10.06 -1.87 2.05
N ILE A 183 9.11 -2.50 2.74
CA ILE A 183 9.37 -3.57 3.69
C ILE A 183 9.14 -4.90 2.97
N ALA A 184 10.20 -5.68 2.77
CA ALA A 184 10.09 -7.06 2.32
C ALA A 184 10.14 -8.00 3.53
N PHE A 185 9.26 -9.00 3.56
CA PHE A 185 9.20 -9.98 4.65
C PHE A 185 9.09 -11.40 4.13
N GLU A 186 9.65 -12.34 4.90
CA GLU A 186 9.56 -13.77 4.67
C GLU A 186 9.09 -14.47 5.95
N GLY A 187 8.38 -15.59 5.81
CA GLY A 187 7.88 -16.35 6.94
C GLY A 187 7.57 -17.81 6.62
N THR A 188 7.22 -18.57 7.64
CA THR A 188 6.89 -19.99 7.54
C THR A 188 5.63 -20.32 8.34
N VAL A 189 4.88 -21.34 7.88
CA VAL A 189 3.67 -21.79 8.58
C VAL A 189 3.98 -22.15 10.03
N THR A 190 3.12 -21.69 10.94
CA THR A 190 3.15 -22.08 12.35
C THR A 190 2.63 -23.51 12.47
N LYS A 191 3.46 -24.42 13.01
CA LYS A 191 3.08 -25.81 13.28
C LYS A 191 2.26 -25.93 14.55
#